data_AF-A0A846F3P2-F1
#
_entry.id   AF-A0A846F3P2-F1
#
_cell.length_a   1.000
_cell.length_b   1.000
_cell.length_c   1.000
_cell.angle_alpha   90.00
_cell.angle_beta   90.00
_cell.angle_gamma   90.00
#
_symmetry.space_group_name_H-M   'P 1'
#
loop_
_entity.id
_entity.type
_entity.pdbx_description
1 polymer ?
#
loop_
_entity_poly.entity_id
_entity_poly.type
_entity_poly.pdbx_seq_one_letter_code
_entity_poly.pdbx_strand_id
1 'polypeptide(L)'
;MAHIDIPLGFPGIAGLMKYRPDTGKLLLELSETLLRGDSPLSVEERELIGAYVSRRNECNFCTGVHGTVAKQLLKHNSNFVDAVYDNVENTDITDKLKALLKIAAKVQLGGKQVSEDDIQQAKNVGATDREIHDTVINCSSFLYV
;
A
#
# COMPACT_ATOMS: atom_id res chain seq x y z
N MET A 1 15.25 7.04 -12.81
CA MET A 1 15.29 8.33 -13.54
C MET A 1 14.69 8.08 -14.91
N ALA A 2 13.96 9.02 -15.50
CA ALA A 2 13.35 8.81 -16.82
C ALA A 2 14.42 8.82 -17.91
N HIS A 3 14.33 7.89 -18.86
CA HIS A 3 15.23 7.78 -20.03
C HIS A 3 14.57 8.26 -21.34
N ILE A 4 13.41 8.91 -21.22
CA ILE A 4 12.64 9.51 -22.31
C ILE A 4 12.11 10.86 -21.84
N ASP A 5 11.65 11.69 -22.79
CA ASP A 5 11.06 12.98 -22.48
C ASP A 5 9.70 12.83 -21.80
N ILE A 6 9.61 13.28 -20.56
CA ILE A 6 8.39 13.33 -19.74
C ILE A 6 8.21 14.78 -19.27
N PRO A 7 6.97 15.29 -19.18
CA PRO A 7 6.72 16.65 -18.69
C PRO A 7 7.46 16.96 -17.38
N LEU A 8 8.23 18.05 -17.37
CA LEU A 8 9.00 18.50 -16.20
C LEU A 8 8.06 18.95 -15.07
N GLY A 9 8.55 18.85 -13.82
CA GLY A 9 7.81 19.29 -12.62
C GLY A 9 6.88 18.24 -12.02
N PHE A 10 6.78 17.04 -12.61
CA PHE A 10 5.95 15.94 -12.12
C PHE A 10 6.80 14.72 -11.75
N PRO A 11 7.14 14.53 -10.46
CA PRO A 11 7.96 13.40 -10.02
C PRO A 11 7.20 12.06 -10.08
N GLY A 12 7.95 10.96 -10.20
CA GLY A 12 7.40 9.61 -10.14
C GLY A 12 6.34 9.33 -11.21
N ILE A 13 5.32 8.55 -10.83
CA ILE A 13 4.23 8.17 -11.72
C ILE A 13 3.40 9.36 -12.22
N ALA A 14 3.41 10.50 -11.51
CA ALA A 14 2.68 11.70 -11.94
C ALA A 14 3.12 12.19 -13.33
N GLY A 15 4.42 12.10 -13.65
CA GLY A 15 4.94 12.44 -14.97
C GLY A 15 4.39 11.51 -16.06
N LEU A 16 4.30 10.21 -15.79
CA LEU A 16 3.74 9.22 -16.72
C LEU A 16 2.26 9.47 -16.98
N MET A 17 1.49 9.74 -15.92
CA MET A 17 0.06 10.06 -16.04
C MET A 17 -0.18 11.37 -16.80
N LYS A 18 0.72 12.35 -16.67
CA LYS A 18 0.65 13.59 -17.44
C LYS A 18 0.99 13.37 -18.92
N TYR A 19 1.94 12.49 -19.21
CA TYR A 19 2.33 12.12 -20.58
C TYR A 19 1.23 11.33 -21.30
N ARG A 20 0.52 10.43 -20.60
CA ARG A 20 -0.64 9.68 -21.12
C ARG A 20 -1.89 9.90 -20.24
N PRO A 21 -2.62 11.01 -20.44
CA PRO A 21 -3.79 11.34 -19.62
C PRO A 21 -4.93 10.33 -19.69
N ASP A 22 -5.07 9.65 -20.83
CA ASP A 22 -6.08 8.61 -21.04
C ASP A 22 -5.88 7.43 -20.10
N THR A 23 -4.65 6.94 -19.94
CA THR A 23 -4.32 5.90 -18.95
C THR A 23 -4.22 6.45 -17.54
N GLY A 24 -3.71 7.68 -17.38
CA GLY A 24 -3.55 8.32 -16.07
C GLY A 24 -4.88 8.53 -15.36
N LYS A 25 -5.94 8.92 -16.08
CA LYS A 25 -7.28 9.05 -15.52
C LYS A 25 -7.76 7.76 -14.86
N LEU A 26 -7.61 6.62 -15.53
CA LEU A 26 -8.06 5.32 -15.03
C LEU A 26 -7.31 4.90 -13.76
N LEU A 27 -5.99 5.14 -13.72
CA LEU A 27 -5.18 4.86 -12.54
C LEU A 27 -5.55 5.74 -11.35
N LEU A 28 -5.84 7.02 -11.59
CA LEU A 28 -6.30 7.94 -10.55
C LEU A 28 -7.67 7.53 -10.01
N GLU A 29 -8.62 7.18 -10.87
CA GLU A 29 -9.94 6.69 -10.45
C GLU A 29 -9.85 5.40 -9.63
N LEU A 30 -8.96 4.47 -10.02
CA LEU A 30 -8.68 3.27 -9.23
C LEU A 30 -8.07 3.64 -7.87
N SER A 31 -7.07 4.52 -7.84
CA SER A 31 -6.42 4.98 -6.61
C SER A 31 -7.41 5.62 -5.65
N GLU A 32 -8.26 6.53 -6.13
CA GLU A 32 -9.32 7.15 -5.33
C GLU A 32 -10.30 6.12 -4.79
N THR A 33 -10.72 5.16 -5.63
CA THR A 33 -11.63 4.09 -5.20
C THR A 33 -11.01 3.24 -4.10
N LEU A 34 -9.75 2.81 -4.27
CA LEU A 34 -9.08 1.92 -3.32
C LEU A 34 -8.69 2.65 -2.03
N LEU A 35 -8.13 3.86 -2.11
CA LEU A 35 -7.56 4.56 -0.95
C LEU A 35 -8.53 5.51 -0.24
N ARG A 36 -9.62 5.91 -0.89
CA ARG A 36 -10.61 6.87 -0.34
C ARG A 36 -12.05 6.36 -0.37
N GLY A 37 -12.35 5.35 -1.18
CA GLY A 37 -13.67 4.75 -1.28
C GLY A 37 -14.06 3.87 -0.07
N ASP A 38 -15.23 3.24 -0.20
CA ASP A 38 -15.82 2.33 0.79
C ASP A 38 -14.93 1.10 1.02
N SER A 39 -14.54 0.88 2.27
CA SER A 39 -13.73 -0.25 2.70
C SER A 39 -13.88 -0.45 4.21
N PRO A 40 -13.82 -1.70 4.70
CA PRO A 40 -13.68 -1.97 6.14
C PRO A 40 -12.34 -1.51 6.70
N LEU A 41 -11.33 -1.29 5.84
CA LEU A 41 -10.03 -0.74 6.23
C LEU A 41 -10.10 0.79 6.28
N SER A 42 -9.53 1.37 7.33
CA SER A 42 -9.43 2.82 7.43
C SER A 42 -8.52 3.39 6.34
N VAL A 43 -8.57 4.71 6.14
CA VAL A 43 -7.72 5.37 5.15
C VAL A 43 -6.25 5.19 5.52
N GLU A 44 -5.93 5.35 6.80
CA GLU A 44 -4.57 5.20 7.32
C GLU A 44 -4.03 3.76 7.25
N GLU A 45 -4.87 2.75 7.44
CA GLU A 45 -4.48 1.35 7.23
C GLU A 45 -4.14 1.07 5.76
N ARG A 46 -4.97 1.57 4.84
CA ARG A 46 -4.76 1.42 3.39
C ARG A 46 -3.50 2.14 2.91
N GLU A 47 -3.26 3.33 3.43
CA GLU A 47 -2.04 4.11 3.18
C GLU A 47 -0.81 3.43 3.76
N LEU A 48 -0.90 2.86 4.96
CA LEU A 48 0.20 2.10 5.57
C LEU A 48 0.54 0.85 4.76
N ILE A 49 -0.47 0.08 4.32
CA ILE A 49 -0.27 -1.07 3.43
C ILE A 49 0.44 -0.64 2.14
N GLY A 50 -0.06 0.42 1.49
CA GLY A 50 0.53 0.96 0.26
C GLY A 50 1.98 1.41 0.43
N ALA A 51 2.27 2.13 1.52
CA ALA A 51 3.60 2.61 1.83
C ALA A 51 4.57 1.47 2.18
N TYR A 52 4.11 0.47 2.93
CA TYR A 52 4.89 -0.72 3.31
C TYR A 52 5.27 -1.57 2.09
N VAL A 53 4.33 -1.80 1.17
CA VAL A 53 4.59 -2.50 -0.10
C VAL A 53 5.52 -1.67 -0.99
N SER A 54 5.29 -0.37 -1.09
CA SER A 54 6.14 0.55 -1.87
C SER A 54 7.58 0.57 -1.38
N ARG A 55 7.78 0.51 -0.05
CA ARG A 55 9.12 0.44 0.57
C ARG A 55 9.85 -0.83 0.15
N ARG A 56 9.14 -1.96 0.10
CA ARG A 56 9.66 -3.27 -0.35
C ARG A 56 9.93 -3.33 -1.85
N ASN A 57 9.17 -2.57 -2.64
CA ASN A 57 9.43 -2.37 -4.07
C ASN A 57 10.55 -1.36 -4.35
N GLU A 58 11.19 -0.79 -3.32
CA GLU A 58 12.18 0.28 -3.45
C GLU A 58 11.65 1.53 -4.20
N CYS A 59 10.32 1.71 -4.20
CA CYS A 59 9.67 2.85 -4.85
C CYS A 59 9.71 4.06 -3.92
N ASN A 60 10.73 4.90 -4.08
CA ASN A 60 10.93 6.10 -3.24
C ASN A 60 9.76 7.09 -3.31
N PHE A 61 9.15 7.25 -4.50
CA PHE A 61 8.03 8.18 -4.68
C PHE A 61 6.80 7.73 -3.87
N CYS A 62 6.35 6.49 -4.08
CA CYS A 62 5.17 5.97 -3.39
C CYS A 62 5.42 5.81 -1.88
N THR A 63 6.62 5.35 -1.48
CA THR A 63 7.01 5.30 -0.07
C THR A 63 6.90 6.67 0.60
N GLY A 64 7.38 7.73 -0.07
CA GLY A 64 7.33 9.09 0.46
C GLY A 64 5.90 9.61 0.59
N VAL A 65 5.11 9.52 -0.48
CA VAL A 65 3.74 10.04 -0.53
C VAL A 65 2.83 9.29 0.45
N HIS A 66 2.70 7.97 0.30
CA HIS A 66 1.78 7.17 1.11
C HIS A 66 2.26 7.06 2.56
N GLY A 67 3.56 6.98 2.78
CA GLY A 67 4.14 7.00 4.12
C GLY A 67 3.87 8.32 4.85
N THR A 68 3.90 9.45 4.15
CA THR A 68 3.55 10.75 4.75
C THR A 68 2.08 10.83 5.13
N VAL A 69 1.18 10.36 4.26
CA VAL A 69 -0.26 10.33 4.55
C VAL A 69 -0.56 9.40 5.73
N ALA A 70 0.02 8.19 5.74
CA ALA A 70 -0.10 7.26 6.86
C ALA A 70 0.39 7.89 8.18
N LYS A 71 1.57 8.54 8.17
CA LYS A 71 2.11 9.26 9.35
C LYS A 71 1.15 10.34 9.86
N GLN A 72 0.55 11.11 8.96
CA GLN A 72 -0.38 12.18 9.32
C GLN A 72 -1.69 11.66 9.92
N LEU A 73 -2.23 10.56 9.39
CA LEU A 73 -3.54 10.05 9.77
C LEU A 73 -3.51 9.11 10.99
N LEU A 74 -2.45 8.32 11.16
CA LEU A 74 -2.30 7.37 12.27
C LEU A 74 -2.24 8.03 13.66
N LYS A 75 -2.00 9.35 13.75
CA LYS A 75 -1.85 10.11 15.01
C LYS A 75 -0.79 9.53 15.97
N HIS A 76 0.10 8.67 15.48
CA HIS A 76 1.26 8.16 16.20
C HIS A 76 2.42 9.14 16.10
N ASN A 77 3.55 8.82 16.76
CA ASN A 77 4.77 9.59 16.57
C ASN A 77 5.27 9.48 15.11
N SER A 78 6.03 10.48 14.66
CA SER A 78 6.52 10.56 13.27
C SER A 78 7.34 9.35 12.80
N ASN A 79 7.90 8.61 13.76
CA ASN A 79 8.80 7.48 13.52
C ASN A 79 8.06 6.14 13.48
N PHE A 80 6.76 6.11 13.81
CA PHE A 80 5.99 4.87 13.91
C PHE A 80 5.93 4.11 12.59
N VAL A 81 5.64 4.82 11.50
CA VAL A 81 5.57 4.21 10.17
C VAL A 81 6.96 3.68 9.75
N ASP A 82 8.04 4.34 10.13
CA ASP A 82 9.40 3.86 9.86
C ASP A 82 9.69 2.58 10.65
N ALA A 83 9.24 2.50 11.91
CA ALA A 83 9.34 1.28 12.71
C ALA A 83 8.55 0.10 12.10
N VAL A 84 7.37 0.37 11.49
CA VAL A 84 6.60 -0.65 10.77
C VAL A 84 7.37 -1.17 9.55
N TYR A 85 8.11 -0.30 8.84
CA TYR A 85 8.93 -0.74 7.71
C TYR A 85 10.05 -1.69 8.14
N ASP A 86 10.69 -1.40 9.27
CA ASP A 86 11.83 -2.15 9.78
C ASP A 86 11.41 -3.48 10.40
N ASN A 87 10.41 -3.45 11.29
CA ASN A 87 9.92 -4.66 11.96
C ASN A 87 8.46 -4.52 12.43
N VAL A 88 7.53 -4.93 11.56
CA VAL A 88 6.08 -4.95 11.80
C VAL A 88 5.71 -5.61 13.14
N GLU A 89 6.36 -6.72 13.50
CA GLU A 89 6.01 -7.51 14.69
C GLU A 89 6.21 -6.73 15.99
N ASN A 90 7.22 -5.87 16.03
CA ASN A 90 7.60 -5.07 17.19
C ASN A 90 6.94 -3.68 17.21
N THR A 91 5.77 -3.53 16.58
CA THR A 91 4.99 -2.29 16.59
C THR A 91 3.64 -2.43 17.29
N ASP A 92 3.06 -1.30 17.67
CA ASP A 92 1.77 -1.20 18.37
C ASP A 92 0.54 -1.27 17.44
N ILE A 93 0.70 -1.63 16.16
CA ILE A 93 -0.46 -1.90 15.30
C ILE A 93 -1.19 -3.16 15.75
N THR A 94 -2.47 -3.27 15.40
CA THR A 94 -3.29 -4.43 15.75
C THR A 94 -2.77 -5.72 15.10
N ASP A 95 -2.96 -6.86 15.75
CA ASP A 95 -2.56 -8.17 15.20
C ASP A 95 -3.23 -8.45 13.84
N LYS A 96 -4.45 -7.97 13.65
CA LYS A 96 -5.15 -7.99 12.35
C LYS A 96 -4.33 -7.25 11.29
N LEU A 97 -3.90 -6.02 11.56
CA LEU A 97 -3.10 -5.26 10.60
C LEU A 97 -1.72 -5.88 10.36
N LYS A 98 -1.08 -6.47 11.37
CA LYS A 98 0.17 -7.26 11.20
C LYS A 98 -0.05 -8.42 10.22
N ALA A 99 -1.12 -9.19 10.40
CA ALA A 99 -1.46 -10.31 9.51
C ALA A 99 -1.76 -9.84 8.08
N LEU A 100 -2.47 -8.72 7.90
CA LEU A 100 -2.73 -8.14 6.58
C LEU A 100 -1.44 -7.64 5.91
N LEU A 101 -0.54 -6.99 6.64
CA LEU A 101 0.78 -6.57 6.12
C LEU A 101 1.65 -7.77 5.73
N LYS A 102 1.57 -8.88 6.46
CA LYS A 102 2.24 -10.15 6.10
C LYS A 102 1.69 -10.70 4.78
N ILE A 103 0.37 -10.69 4.57
CA ILE A 103 -0.25 -11.06 3.29
C ILE A 103 0.23 -10.11 2.19
N ALA A 104 0.21 -8.79 2.41
CA ALA A 104 0.66 -7.80 1.44
C ALA A 104 2.14 -7.99 1.06
N ALA A 105 3.02 -8.29 2.02
CA ALA A 105 4.43 -8.63 1.74
C ALA A 105 4.56 -9.84 0.82
N LYS A 106 3.71 -10.86 0.99
CA LYS A 106 3.73 -12.04 0.12
C LYS A 106 3.15 -11.76 -1.26
N VAL A 107 2.05 -11.02 -1.35
CA VAL A 107 1.48 -10.56 -2.63
C VAL A 107 2.51 -9.75 -3.42
N GLN A 108 3.32 -8.92 -2.75
CA GLN A 108 4.41 -8.16 -3.35
C GLN A 108 5.46 -9.03 -4.03
N LEU A 109 5.76 -10.20 -3.47
CA LEU A 109 6.64 -11.20 -4.09
C LEU A 109 5.93 -12.00 -5.21
N GLY A 110 4.61 -12.05 -5.17
CA GLY A 110 3.74 -12.64 -6.18
C GLY A 110 2.55 -13.40 -5.59
N GLY A 111 1.41 -13.40 -6.27
CA GLY A 111 0.16 -13.99 -5.73
C GLY A 111 0.25 -15.47 -5.35
N LYS A 112 1.19 -16.24 -5.91
CA LYS A 112 1.44 -17.65 -5.55
C LYS A 112 2.17 -17.83 -4.22
N GLN A 113 2.70 -16.75 -3.63
CA GLN A 113 3.41 -16.79 -2.36
C GLN A 113 2.46 -16.75 -1.15
N VAL A 114 1.21 -16.36 -1.37
CA VAL A 114 0.16 -16.38 -0.34
C VAL A 114 -0.34 -17.81 -0.19
N SER A 115 -0.29 -18.35 1.03
CA SER A 115 -0.79 -19.69 1.34
C SER A 115 -2.14 -19.64 2.05
N GLU A 116 -2.83 -20.78 2.11
CA GLU A 116 -4.05 -20.93 2.92
C GLU A 116 -3.79 -20.65 4.41
N ASP A 117 -2.61 -21.00 4.91
CA ASP A 117 -2.19 -20.74 6.29
C ASP A 117 -2.07 -19.23 6.58
N ASP A 118 -1.61 -18.41 5.64
CA ASP A 118 -1.60 -16.94 5.81
C ASP A 118 -3.01 -16.39 5.96
N ILE A 119 -3.94 -16.87 5.13
CA ILE A 119 -5.35 -16.46 5.17
C ILE A 119 -5.99 -16.91 6.49
N GLN A 120 -5.72 -18.14 6.93
CA GLN A 120 -6.26 -18.66 8.17
C GLN A 120 -5.72 -17.91 9.39
N GLN A 121 -4.43 -17.57 9.40
CA GLN A 121 -3.83 -16.75 10.46
C GLN A 121 -4.49 -15.36 10.55
N ALA A 122 -4.73 -14.70 9.42
CA ALA A 122 -5.43 -13.42 9.40
C ALA A 122 -6.87 -13.55 9.93
N LYS A 123 -7.59 -14.61 9.54
CA LYS A 123 -8.95 -14.89 10.03
C LYS A 123 -8.98 -15.17 11.54
N ASN A 124 -7.97 -15.87 12.07
CA ASN A 124 -7.87 -16.18 13.50
C ASN A 124 -7.74 -14.92 14.36
N VAL A 125 -7.18 -13.83 13.82
CA VAL A 125 -7.09 -12.52 14.49
C VAL A 125 -8.21 -11.55 14.08
N GLY A 126 -9.27 -12.08 13.43
CA GLY A 126 -10.49 -11.35 13.14
C GLY A 126 -10.53 -10.64 11.78
N ALA A 127 -9.60 -10.89 10.86
CA ALA A 127 -9.70 -10.38 9.50
C ALA A 127 -10.87 -11.02 8.75
N THR A 128 -11.71 -10.19 8.14
CA THR A 128 -12.80 -10.60 7.26
C THR A 128 -12.31 -10.87 5.85
N ASP A 129 -13.09 -11.62 5.06
CA ASP A 129 -12.79 -11.84 3.63
C ASP A 129 -12.68 -10.52 2.86
N ARG A 130 -13.48 -9.51 3.23
CA ARG A 130 -13.43 -8.20 2.58
C ARG A 130 -12.16 -7.42 2.92
N GLU A 131 -11.68 -7.45 4.16
CA GLU A 131 -10.41 -6.80 4.55
C GLU A 131 -9.21 -7.47 3.88
N ILE A 132 -9.22 -8.80 3.78
CA ILE A 132 -8.19 -9.55 3.06
C ILE A 132 -8.22 -9.19 1.57
N HIS A 133 -9.41 -9.20 0.95
CA HIS A 133 -9.58 -8.80 -0.44
C HIS A 133 -9.04 -7.38 -0.69
N ASP A 134 -9.49 -6.40 0.11
CA ASP A 134 -9.12 -4.99 -0.04
C ASP A 134 -7.62 -4.80 0.18
N THR A 135 -7.00 -5.56 1.09
CA THR A 135 -5.54 -5.60 1.26
C THR A 135 -4.83 -6.11 0.00
N VAL A 136 -5.29 -7.21 -0.58
CA VAL A 136 -4.66 -7.83 -1.77
C VAL A 136 -4.79 -6.93 -3.00
N ILE A 137 -5.98 -6.37 -3.27
CA ILE A 137 -6.19 -5.50 -4.43
C ILE A 137 -5.46 -4.16 -4.27
N ASN A 138 -5.44 -3.58 -3.06
CA ASN A 138 -4.68 -2.38 -2.77
C ASN A 138 -3.18 -2.64 -2.99
N CYS A 139 -2.62 -3.71 -2.37
CA CYS A 139 -1.24 -4.13 -2.60
C CYS A 139 -0.93 -4.31 -4.09
N SER A 140 -1.81 -5.00 -4.83
CA SER A 140 -1.63 -5.25 -6.27
C SER A 140 -1.55 -3.96 -7.08
N SER A 141 -2.33 -2.93 -6.71
CA SER A 141 -2.27 -1.62 -7.37
C SER A 141 -0.91 -0.94 -7.23
N PHE A 142 -0.17 -1.20 -6.14
CA PHE A 142 1.18 -0.70 -5.89
C PHE A 142 2.30 -1.53 -6.56
N LEU A 143 1.96 -2.64 -7.24
CA LEU A 143 2.94 -3.43 -8.01
C LEU A 143 3.09 -2.93 -9.45
N TYR A 144 2.13 -2.16 -9.95
CA TYR A 144 2.15 -1.58 -11.29
C TYR A 144 2.83 -0.20 -11.36
N VAL A 145 3.42 0.25 -10.25
CA VAL A 145 3.93 1.61 -10.05
C VAL A 145 5.41 1.58 -9.69
#